data_AF-F6WDV1-F1
#
_entry.id   AF-F6WDV1-F1
#
_cell.length_a   1.000
_cell.length_b   1.000
_cell.length_c   1.000
_cell.angle_alpha   90.00
_cell.angle_beta   90.00
_cell.angle_gamma   90.00
#
_symmetry.space_group_name_H-M   'P 1'
#
loop_
_entity.id
_entity.type
_entity.pdbx_description
1 polymer ?
#
loop_
_entity_poly.entity_id
_entity_poly.type
_entity_poly.pdbx_seq_one_letter_code
_entity_poly.pdbx_strand_id
1 'polypeptide(L)'
;QDDGSTKFELKKKIGFFASVALVAGMIVGAGIFISPTGVLRSVNGSVGLSLVIWVVCGLVAMCSSLCYCELGTMLKASGGDFTNFNLAFGPAFSFVYIWSSIAIYPGGPATLLIFARYLSSPFYPIGCNPPESVIKLFAISLAFVLIYVNCRSVTGSVYFQLTCTAAKFLAMLVIATGGIVVAIQGNPVATHNFQHAFDSSDFEGLTVPDIGRACYQGLFAYNGWHFINSVTEEISNVQRTLPRASIVSVVLVMTVYLLVNIGYFSVLTVEEMLSSKALAVVFANKILGSFAWIIPVSVCISIVGSQNGGYLLRARLPFVAARDGNLPKIFGMIHVDHYTPVPANLLNGGIIIFLIILGDFDALIYIQGSVFWSFYGLSAVSLLVLRHKMPNLHRPYKVPIFVPILTVVFSLYFVIAPLVHDPSPIYLFPVCFYITSLIIYYVFVVKKLELPGSDVATKFIQKLLKVAETDWEGGPFNDKR
;
A
#
# COMPACT_ATOMS: atom_id res chain seq x y z
N GLN A 1 4.00 16.04 47.68
CA GLN A 1 2.70 15.74 47.08
C GLN A 1 2.97 15.44 45.62
N ASP A 2 3.19 14.16 45.34
CA ASP A 2 3.31 13.60 44.00
C ASP A 2 1.95 13.68 43.32
N ASP A 3 1.86 14.39 42.20
CA ASP A 3 0.81 14.16 41.21
C ASP A 3 1.49 13.75 39.89
N GLY A 4 2.19 12.62 39.96
CA GLY A 4 2.87 11.97 38.86
C GLY A 4 1.93 11.11 38.03
N SER A 5 0.89 11.71 37.44
CA SER A 5 0.12 11.05 36.38
C SER A 5 0.99 10.93 35.12
N THR A 6 1.84 9.91 35.09
CA THR A 6 2.61 9.54 33.91
C THR A 6 1.64 9.12 32.81
N LYS A 7 1.18 10.09 32.00
CA LYS A 7 0.29 9.81 30.86
C LYS A 7 0.94 8.79 29.94
N PHE A 8 0.27 7.66 29.77
CA PHE A 8 0.72 6.53 28.95
C PHE A 8 0.48 6.81 27.45
N GLU A 9 1.09 7.88 26.95
CA GLU A 9 1.00 8.27 25.54
C GLU A 9 2.09 7.57 24.70
N LEU A 10 1.78 7.24 23.44
CA LEU A 10 2.76 6.73 22.48
C LEU A 10 3.91 7.75 22.34
N LYS A 11 5.14 7.31 22.59
CA LYS A 11 6.32 8.19 22.53
C LYS A 11 6.54 8.68 21.10
N LYS A 12 6.53 10.00 20.91
CA LYS A 12 6.87 10.68 19.64
C LYS A 12 8.34 10.44 19.29
N LYS A 13 8.62 9.42 18.47
CA LYS A 13 9.97 8.97 18.12
C LYS A 13 10.32 9.13 16.65
N ILE A 14 9.36 9.45 15.79
CA ILE A 14 9.59 9.47 14.34
C ILE A 14 9.88 10.92 13.90
N GLY A 15 11.13 11.19 13.53
CA GLY A 15 11.55 12.46 12.94
C GLY A 15 11.34 12.52 11.42
N PHE A 16 11.60 13.68 10.82
CA PHE A 16 11.37 13.94 9.39
C PHE A 16 12.03 12.92 8.45
N PHE A 17 13.34 12.65 8.60
CA PHE A 17 14.04 11.71 7.73
C PHE A 17 13.52 10.28 7.87
N ALA A 18 13.16 9.87 9.09
CA ALA A 18 12.55 8.57 9.33
C ALA A 18 11.16 8.49 8.68
N SER A 19 10.34 9.55 8.76
CA SER A 19 9.06 9.64 8.05
C SER A 19 9.26 9.54 6.54
N VAL A 20 10.23 10.25 5.96
CA VAL A 20 10.52 10.19 4.53
C VAL A 20 10.93 8.78 4.10
N ALA A 21 11.84 8.15 4.85
CA ALA A 21 12.32 6.80 4.57
C ALA A 21 11.20 5.76 4.71
N LEU A 22 10.34 5.88 5.73
CA LEU A 22 9.18 5.00 5.90
C LEU A 22 8.20 5.14 4.73
N VAL A 23 7.80 6.35 4.36
CA VAL A 23 6.83 6.55 3.26
C VAL A 23 7.41 6.14 1.92
N ALA A 24 8.62 6.59 1.58
CA ALA A 24 9.28 6.19 0.35
C ALA A 24 9.50 4.67 0.32
N GLY A 25 9.83 4.08 1.47
CA GLY A 25 9.93 2.64 1.66
C GLY A 25 8.61 1.88 1.58
N MET A 26 7.46 2.53 1.77
CA MET A 26 6.16 1.87 1.61
C MET A 26 5.66 1.98 0.17
N ILE A 27 5.91 3.11 -0.49
CA ILE A 27 5.55 3.32 -1.91
C ILE A 27 6.38 2.39 -2.80
N VAL A 28 7.69 2.32 -2.58
CA VAL A 28 8.57 1.45 -3.36
C VAL A 28 8.38 0.01 -2.91
N GLY A 29 7.69 -0.77 -3.72
CA GLY A 29 7.49 -2.21 -3.52
C GLY A 29 7.74 -3.00 -4.80
N ALA A 30 6.83 -3.93 -5.09
CA ALA A 30 6.87 -4.76 -6.29
C ALA A 30 6.59 -3.98 -7.59
N GLY A 31 5.80 -2.90 -7.51
CA GLY A 31 5.21 -2.25 -8.69
C GLY A 31 6.23 -1.76 -9.70
N ILE A 32 7.34 -1.15 -9.28
CA ILE A 32 8.36 -0.64 -10.22
C ILE A 32 9.02 -1.73 -11.08
N PHE A 33 8.95 -3.01 -10.65
CA PHE A 33 9.53 -4.13 -11.40
C PHE A 33 8.55 -4.82 -12.36
N ILE A 34 7.25 -4.48 -12.29
CA ILE A 34 6.17 -5.08 -13.09
C ILE A 34 5.44 -4.04 -13.94
N SER A 35 5.07 -2.91 -13.32
CA SER A 35 4.30 -1.84 -13.94
C SER A 35 4.92 -1.28 -15.22
N PRO A 36 6.25 -1.18 -15.43
CA PRO A 36 6.80 -0.66 -16.69
C PRO A 36 6.28 -1.40 -17.93
N THR A 37 6.24 -2.74 -17.89
CA THR A 37 5.72 -3.56 -18.99
C THR A 37 4.21 -3.34 -19.18
N GLY A 38 3.45 -3.23 -18.09
CA GLY A 38 1.99 -2.98 -18.16
C GLY A 38 1.65 -1.59 -18.70
N VAL A 39 2.38 -0.56 -18.28
CA VAL A 39 2.24 0.81 -18.79
C VAL A 39 2.60 0.84 -20.27
N LEU A 40 3.77 0.32 -20.65
CA LEU A 40 4.26 0.31 -22.03
C LEU A 40 3.29 -0.41 -22.98
N ARG A 41 2.77 -1.57 -22.57
CA ARG A 41 1.77 -2.31 -23.34
C ARG A 41 0.47 -1.52 -23.54
N SER A 42 0.06 -0.78 -22.51
CA SER A 42 -1.17 0.01 -22.55
C SER A 42 -1.04 1.27 -23.39
N VAL A 43 0.18 1.76 -23.65
CA VAL A 43 0.43 2.92 -24.53
C VAL A 43 0.99 2.51 -25.90
N ASN A 44 0.65 1.30 -26.35
CA ASN A 44 1.04 0.74 -27.64
C ASN A 44 2.56 0.79 -27.92
N GLY A 45 3.39 0.61 -26.89
CA GLY A 45 4.85 0.62 -27.04
C GLY A 45 5.50 2.01 -27.03
N SER A 46 4.72 3.10 -26.96
CA SER A 46 5.27 4.46 -26.93
C SER A 46 6.13 4.71 -25.68
N VAL A 47 7.44 4.89 -25.89
CA VAL A 47 8.43 5.12 -24.83
C VAL A 47 8.17 6.48 -24.14
N GLY A 48 7.97 7.53 -24.93
CA GLY A 48 7.76 8.90 -24.45
C GLY A 48 6.45 9.03 -23.69
N LEU A 49 5.35 8.48 -24.22
CA LEU A 49 4.07 8.49 -23.52
C LEU A 49 4.12 7.66 -22.22
N SER A 50 4.80 6.52 -22.21
CA SER A 50 5.01 5.72 -20.99
C SER A 50 5.68 6.55 -19.88
N LEU A 51 6.73 7.32 -20.19
CA LEU A 51 7.38 8.22 -19.22
C LEU A 51 6.45 9.33 -18.73
N VAL A 52 5.62 9.91 -19.61
CA VAL A 52 4.60 10.91 -19.23
C VAL A 52 3.59 10.29 -18.25
N ILE A 53 3.13 9.06 -18.49
CA ILE A 53 2.20 8.37 -17.59
C ILE A 53 2.83 8.20 -16.19
N TRP A 54 4.11 7.87 -16.08
CA TRP A 54 4.79 7.80 -14.77
C TRP A 54 4.78 9.12 -14.00
N VAL A 55 4.94 10.26 -14.70
CA VAL A 55 4.82 11.60 -14.10
C VAL A 55 3.39 11.86 -13.66
N VAL A 56 2.42 11.63 -14.56
CA VAL A 56 0.99 11.84 -14.28
C VAL A 56 0.54 11.02 -13.06
N CYS A 57 0.89 9.74 -13.01
CA CYS A 57 0.59 8.88 -11.85
C CYS A 57 1.22 9.41 -10.55
N GLY A 58 2.46 9.92 -10.59
CA GLY A 58 3.11 10.54 -9.44
C GLY A 58 2.38 11.80 -8.95
N LEU A 59 1.91 12.64 -9.87
CA LEU A 59 1.13 13.84 -9.55
C LEU A 59 -0.25 13.50 -8.97
N VAL A 60 -0.92 12.47 -9.52
CA VAL A 60 -2.19 11.98 -8.97
C VAL A 60 -2.00 11.42 -7.56
N ALA A 61 -0.95 10.61 -7.34
CA ALA A 61 -0.60 10.10 -6.02
C ALA A 61 -0.27 11.23 -5.03
N MET A 62 0.42 12.28 -5.50
CA MET A 62 0.68 13.49 -4.71
C MET A 62 -0.63 14.16 -4.28
N CYS A 63 -1.55 14.42 -5.21
CA CYS A 63 -2.83 15.07 -4.90
C CYS A 63 -3.60 14.31 -3.81
N SER A 64 -3.68 12.99 -3.93
CA SER A 64 -4.33 12.13 -2.93
C SER A 64 -3.59 12.16 -1.58
N SER A 65 -2.26 12.12 -1.58
CA SER A 65 -1.44 12.21 -0.36
C SER A 65 -1.61 13.54 0.36
N LEU A 66 -1.73 14.65 -0.37
CA LEU A 66 -1.95 15.98 0.19
C LEU A 66 -3.33 16.09 0.87
N CYS A 67 -4.37 15.50 0.29
CA CYS A 67 -5.69 15.43 0.94
C CYS A 67 -5.62 14.73 2.28
N TYR A 68 -4.87 13.62 2.34
CA TYR A 68 -4.63 12.89 3.57
C TYR A 68 -3.80 13.67 4.58
N CYS A 69 -2.83 14.49 4.14
CA CYS A 69 -2.07 15.35 5.04
C CYS A 69 -2.95 16.39 5.74
N GLU A 70 -3.96 16.96 5.08
CA GLU A 70 -4.92 17.83 5.75
C GLU A 70 -5.75 17.07 6.79
N LEU A 71 -6.25 15.89 6.45
CA LEU A 71 -6.99 15.04 7.39
C LEU A 71 -6.13 14.66 8.62
N GLY A 72 -4.90 14.18 8.39
CA GLY A 72 -3.99 13.74 9.44
C GLY A 72 -3.42 14.88 10.30
N THR A 73 -3.28 16.10 9.76
CA THR A 73 -2.89 17.26 10.59
C THR A 73 -4.05 17.86 11.38
N MET A 74 -5.28 17.67 10.92
CA MET A 74 -6.50 18.14 11.59
C MET A 74 -6.90 17.24 12.76
N LEU A 75 -6.81 15.92 12.60
CA LEU A 75 -7.18 14.94 13.62
C LEU A 75 -5.94 14.17 14.07
N LYS A 76 -5.47 14.46 15.28
CA LYS A 76 -4.27 13.82 15.87
C LYS A 76 -4.51 12.39 16.37
N ALA A 77 -5.59 11.73 15.95
CA ALA A 77 -5.93 10.38 16.39
C ALA A 77 -5.39 9.32 15.42
N SER A 78 -4.84 8.23 15.95
CA SER A 78 -4.25 7.10 15.21
C SER A 78 -5.25 6.26 14.38
N GLY A 79 -6.54 6.60 14.40
CA GLY A 79 -7.56 5.87 13.63
C GLY A 79 -7.57 6.17 12.13
N GLY A 80 -6.86 7.22 11.66
CA GLY A 80 -6.75 7.55 10.24
C GLY A 80 -8.13 7.66 9.56
N ASP A 81 -8.30 6.96 8.43
CA ASP A 81 -9.56 6.94 7.66
C ASP A 81 -10.77 6.48 8.47
N PHE A 82 -10.59 5.57 9.44
CA PHE A 82 -11.68 5.16 10.32
C PHE A 82 -12.22 6.36 11.12
N THR A 83 -11.35 7.14 11.75
CA THR A 83 -11.79 8.35 12.49
C THR A 83 -12.41 9.38 11.54
N ASN A 84 -11.83 9.59 10.36
CA ASN A 84 -12.33 10.52 9.36
C ASN A 84 -13.75 10.16 8.89
N PHE A 85 -13.99 8.89 8.58
CA PHE A 85 -15.28 8.39 8.13
C PHE A 85 -16.34 8.42 9.24
N ASN A 86 -15.96 8.13 10.47
CA ASN A 86 -16.88 8.27 11.60
C ASN A 86 -17.39 9.72 11.72
N LEU A 87 -16.49 10.70 11.68
CA LEU A 87 -16.85 12.12 11.80
C LEU A 87 -17.62 12.64 10.56
N ALA A 88 -17.28 12.18 9.36
CA ALA A 88 -17.90 12.65 8.12
C ALA A 88 -19.25 11.98 7.84
N PHE A 89 -19.30 10.65 7.94
CA PHE A 89 -20.40 9.80 7.45
C PHE A 89 -21.12 9.01 8.56
N GLY A 90 -20.52 8.90 9.74
CA GLY A 90 -21.07 8.22 10.90
C GLY A 90 -20.54 6.79 11.12
N PRO A 91 -20.92 6.16 12.25
CA PRO A 91 -20.31 4.90 12.69
C PRO A 91 -20.51 3.71 11.75
N ALA A 92 -21.66 3.63 11.05
CA ALA A 92 -21.95 2.54 10.12
C ALA A 92 -20.96 2.51 8.94
N PHE A 93 -20.74 3.65 8.29
CA PHE A 93 -19.75 3.78 7.19
C PHE A 93 -18.33 3.53 7.68
N SER A 94 -18.03 4.00 8.89
CA SER A 94 -16.75 3.75 9.55
C SER A 94 -16.48 2.26 9.72
N PHE A 95 -17.51 1.49 10.11
CA PHE A 95 -17.43 0.04 10.22
C PHE A 95 -17.24 -0.64 8.86
N VAL A 96 -17.93 -0.20 7.81
CA VAL A 96 -17.74 -0.71 6.44
C VAL A 96 -16.26 -0.62 6.04
N TYR A 97 -15.62 0.52 6.31
CA TYR A 97 -14.19 0.69 6.03
C TYR A 97 -13.30 -0.26 6.84
N ILE A 98 -13.49 -0.35 8.17
CA ILE A 98 -12.71 -1.29 9.00
C ILE A 98 -12.87 -2.72 8.48
N TRP A 99 -14.12 -3.16 8.32
CA TRP A 99 -14.44 -4.53 7.96
C TRP A 99 -13.85 -4.87 6.59
N SER A 100 -14.06 -4.01 5.59
CA SER A 100 -13.51 -4.21 4.26
C SER A 100 -11.99 -4.16 4.24
N SER A 101 -11.37 -3.24 4.98
CA SER A 101 -9.90 -3.13 5.04
C SER A 101 -9.23 -4.34 5.72
N ILE A 102 -9.95 -5.01 6.63
CA ILE A 102 -9.50 -6.24 7.28
C ILE A 102 -9.79 -7.45 6.39
N ALA A 103 -11.04 -7.64 5.98
CA ALA A 103 -11.53 -8.85 5.30
C ALA A 103 -11.16 -8.93 3.82
N ILE A 104 -11.14 -7.80 3.11
CA ILE A 104 -10.76 -7.71 1.68
C ILE A 104 -9.54 -6.80 1.59
N TYR A 105 -8.37 -7.37 1.87
CA TYR A 105 -7.10 -6.71 1.62
C TYR A 105 -6.32 -7.45 0.53
N PRO A 106 -6.57 -7.15 -0.76
CA PRO A 106 -6.00 -7.95 -1.84
C PRO A 106 -4.52 -7.63 -2.06
N GLY A 107 -4.05 -6.45 -1.65
CA GLY A 107 -2.69 -5.99 -1.89
C GLY A 107 -1.60 -6.78 -1.17
N GLY A 108 -1.88 -7.32 0.02
CA GLY A 108 -0.94 -8.19 0.74
C GLY A 108 -0.71 -9.51 0.00
N PRO A 109 -1.76 -10.33 -0.22
CA PRO A 109 -1.71 -11.55 -1.01
C PRO A 109 -1.06 -11.37 -2.38
N ALA A 110 -1.48 -10.37 -3.15
CA ALA A 110 -0.94 -10.12 -4.50
C ALA A 110 0.58 -9.88 -4.46
N THR A 111 1.05 -9.04 -3.53
CA THR A 111 2.48 -8.73 -3.40
C THR A 111 3.30 -9.92 -2.93
N LEU A 112 2.78 -10.76 -2.02
CA LEU A 112 3.45 -11.98 -1.57
C LEU A 112 3.53 -13.04 -2.68
N LEU A 113 2.51 -13.13 -3.54
CA LEU A 113 2.53 -13.99 -4.72
C LEU A 113 3.54 -13.49 -5.76
N ILE A 114 3.68 -12.16 -5.94
CA ILE A 114 4.75 -11.58 -6.77
C ILE A 114 6.11 -12.01 -6.23
N PHE A 115 6.36 -11.84 -4.93
CA PHE A 115 7.60 -12.30 -4.30
C PHE A 115 7.88 -13.76 -4.62
N ALA A 116 6.89 -14.62 -4.42
CA ALA A 116 7.05 -16.04 -4.66
C ALA A 116 7.34 -16.37 -6.13
N ARG A 117 6.74 -15.64 -7.09
CA ARG A 117 7.06 -15.78 -8.52
C ARG A 117 8.51 -15.37 -8.82
N TYR A 118 8.96 -14.23 -8.31
CA TYR A 118 10.33 -13.77 -8.54
C TYR A 118 11.36 -14.68 -7.86
N LEU A 119 11.06 -15.18 -6.66
CA LEU A 119 11.92 -16.12 -5.94
C LEU A 119 11.99 -17.47 -6.63
N SER A 120 10.86 -17.99 -7.15
CA SER A 120 10.81 -19.30 -7.78
C SER A 120 11.35 -19.31 -9.20
N SER A 121 11.20 -18.22 -9.97
CA SER A 121 11.56 -18.16 -11.40
C SER A 121 12.98 -18.65 -11.74
N PRO A 122 14.04 -18.34 -10.97
CA PRO A 122 15.40 -18.84 -11.24
C PRO A 122 15.58 -20.35 -11.12
N PHE A 123 14.68 -21.05 -10.39
CA PHE A 123 14.76 -22.50 -10.21
C PHE A 123 14.10 -23.30 -11.35
N TYR A 124 13.44 -22.61 -12.28
CA TYR A 124 12.77 -23.24 -13.41
C TYR A 124 13.42 -22.79 -14.73
N PRO A 125 13.52 -23.67 -15.74
CA PRO A 125 14.04 -23.30 -17.05
C PRO A 125 13.26 -22.15 -17.68
N ILE A 126 13.93 -21.36 -18.53
CA ILE A 126 13.32 -20.28 -19.29
C ILE A 126 12.12 -20.82 -20.09
N GLY A 127 10.95 -20.20 -19.91
CA GLY A 127 9.69 -20.61 -20.55
C GLY A 127 8.85 -21.61 -19.73
N CYS A 128 9.41 -22.20 -18.67
CA CYS A 128 8.67 -23.04 -17.73
C CYS A 128 8.16 -22.18 -16.57
N ASN A 129 6.85 -22.11 -16.36
CA ASN A 129 6.29 -21.39 -15.21
C ASN A 129 6.35 -22.30 -13.97
N PRO A 130 6.77 -21.76 -12.80
CA PRO A 130 6.70 -22.50 -11.55
C PRO A 130 5.26 -22.96 -11.26
N PRO A 131 5.03 -24.18 -10.76
CA PRO A 131 3.71 -24.65 -10.37
C PRO A 131 3.06 -23.72 -9.35
N GLU A 132 1.75 -23.51 -9.47
CA GLU A 132 1.01 -22.59 -8.60
C GLU A 132 1.12 -22.97 -7.11
N SER A 133 1.16 -24.28 -6.81
CA SER A 133 1.36 -24.78 -5.45
C SER A 133 2.68 -24.32 -4.83
N VAL A 134 3.77 -24.27 -5.61
CA VAL A 134 5.09 -23.81 -5.16
C VAL A 134 5.07 -22.32 -4.89
N ILE A 135 4.44 -21.54 -5.78
CA ILE A 135 4.26 -20.09 -5.60
C ILE A 135 3.47 -19.81 -4.33
N LYS A 136 2.31 -20.47 -4.14
CA LYS A 136 1.47 -20.29 -2.95
C LYS A 136 2.21 -20.70 -1.67
N LEU A 137 2.97 -21.80 -1.69
CA LEU A 137 3.75 -22.25 -0.54
C LEU A 137 4.84 -21.25 -0.13
N PHE A 138 5.60 -20.69 -1.08
CA PHE A 138 6.58 -19.65 -0.78
C PHE A 138 5.93 -18.36 -0.27
N ALA A 139 4.79 -17.95 -0.85
CA ALA A 139 4.06 -16.76 -0.41
C ALA A 139 3.55 -16.91 1.03
N ILE A 140 2.96 -18.05 1.36
CA ILE A 140 2.49 -18.40 2.72
C ILE A 140 3.66 -18.49 3.70
N SER A 141 4.78 -19.08 3.28
CA SER A 141 5.97 -19.19 4.13
C SER A 141 6.51 -17.81 4.49
N LEU A 142 6.60 -16.88 3.53
CA LEU A 142 6.98 -15.51 3.82
C LEU A 142 5.95 -14.81 4.71
N ALA A 143 4.66 -15.02 4.50
CA ALA A 143 3.61 -14.47 5.37
C ALA A 143 3.83 -14.88 6.83
N PHE A 144 4.10 -16.16 7.10
CA PHE A 144 4.40 -16.64 8.45
C PHE A 144 5.64 -15.99 9.06
N VAL A 145 6.72 -15.86 8.28
CA VAL A 145 7.95 -15.19 8.74
C VAL A 145 7.66 -13.73 9.11
N LEU A 146 6.93 -13.00 8.27
CA LEU A 146 6.55 -11.61 8.54
C LEU A 146 5.66 -11.49 9.78
N ILE A 147 4.65 -12.36 9.93
CA ILE A 147 3.81 -12.40 11.13
C ILE A 147 4.69 -12.61 12.38
N TYR A 148 5.58 -13.60 12.35
CA TYR A 148 6.45 -13.91 13.48
C TYR A 148 7.35 -12.73 13.88
N VAL A 149 8.05 -12.12 12.91
CA VAL A 149 8.93 -10.98 13.12
C VAL A 149 8.16 -9.79 13.74
N ASN A 150 6.97 -9.51 13.20
CA ASN A 150 6.13 -8.41 13.65
C ASN A 150 5.47 -8.66 15.02
N CYS A 151 5.18 -9.92 15.36
CA CYS A 151 4.71 -10.30 16.70
C CYS A 151 5.85 -10.23 17.74
N ARG A 152 7.10 -10.49 17.34
CA ARG A 152 8.23 -10.59 18.27
C ARG A 152 8.81 -9.23 18.70
N SER A 153 8.93 -8.30 17.76
CA SER A 153 9.48 -6.96 18.04
C SER A 153 9.08 -5.94 16.99
N VAL A 154 8.33 -4.91 17.38
CA VAL A 154 8.01 -3.75 16.53
C VAL A 154 9.28 -2.98 16.18
N THR A 155 10.15 -2.71 17.16
CA THR A 155 11.40 -1.98 16.93
C THR A 155 12.33 -2.71 15.97
N GLY A 156 12.50 -4.04 16.14
CA GLY A 156 13.29 -4.85 15.23
C GLY A 156 12.72 -4.86 13.81
N SER A 157 11.39 -4.95 13.69
CA SER A 157 10.70 -4.89 12.41
C SER A 157 10.89 -3.54 11.71
N VAL A 158 10.89 -2.42 12.44
CA VAL A 158 11.18 -1.08 11.88
C VAL A 158 12.62 -1.01 11.36
N TYR A 159 13.61 -1.46 12.14
CA TYR A 159 15.01 -1.49 11.67
C TYR A 159 15.18 -2.38 10.44
N PHE A 160 14.56 -3.56 10.44
CA PHE A 160 14.56 -4.46 9.29
C PHE A 160 13.96 -3.78 8.04
N GLN A 161 12.81 -3.11 8.18
CA GLN A 161 12.20 -2.34 7.09
C GLN A 161 13.11 -1.23 6.56
N LEU A 162 13.78 -0.49 7.43
CA LEU A 162 14.70 0.58 7.04
C LEU A 162 15.89 0.02 6.27
N THR A 163 16.47 -1.10 6.71
CA THR A 163 17.56 -1.79 5.99
C THR A 163 17.12 -2.27 4.62
N CYS A 164 15.95 -2.92 4.50
CA CYS A 164 15.39 -3.30 3.20
C CYS A 164 15.12 -2.08 2.31
N THR A 165 14.76 -0.95 2.92
CA THR A 165 14.53 0.30 2.19
C THR A 165 15.83 0.87 1.63
N ALA A 166 16.91 0.89 2.40
CA ALA A 166 18.21 1.29 1.87
C ALA A 166 18.64 0.37 0.71
N ALA A 167 18.50 -0.95 0.88
CA ALA A 167 18.88 -1.94 -0.13
C ALA A 167 18.13 -1.78 -1.46
N LYS A 168 16.81 -1.54 -1.44
CA LYS A 168 16.04 -1.37 -2.69
C LYS A 168 16.34 -0.05 -3.41
N PHE A 169 16.60 1.04 -2.68
CA PHE A 169 17.01 2.30 -3.29
C PHE A 169 18.39 2.18 -3.94
N LEU A 170 19.30 1.43 -3.32
CA LEU A 170 20.59 1.10 -3.92
C LEU A 170 20.42 0.29 -5.21
N ALA A 171 19.55 -0.73 -5.22
CA ALA A 171 19.29 -1.53 -6.41
C ALA A 171 18.70 -0.71 -7.56
N MET A 172 17.74 0.19 -7.27
CA MET A 172 17.18 1.11 -8.27
C MET A 172 18.23 2.09 -8.80
N LEU A 173 19.14 2.56 -7.93
CA LEU A 173 20.24 3.41 -8.34
C LEU A 173 21.16 2.68 -9.34
N VAL A 174 21.49 1.40 -9.09
CA VAL A 174 22.29 0.58 -10.03
C VAL A 174 21.62 0.47 -11.40
N ILE A 175 20.30 0.24 -11.44
CA ILE A 175 19.55 0.15 -12.70
C ILE A 175 19.57 1.51 -13.43
N ALA A 176 19.28 2.59 -12.72
CA ALA A 176 19.27 3.93 -13.27
C ALA A 176 20.66 4.34 -13.82
N THR A 177 21.70 4.25 -12.99
CA THR A 177 23.05 4.66 -13.40
C THR A 177 23.62 3.74 -14.47
N GLY A 178 23.38 2.43 -14.38
CA GLY A 178 23.81 1.47 -15.39
C GLY A 178 23.23 1.78 -16.76
N GLY A 179 21.92 2.04 -16.83
CA GLY A 179 21.27 2.41 -18.09
C GLY A 179 21.73 3.77 -18.63
N ILE A 180 21.88 4.79 -17.76
CA ILE A 180 22.38 6.11 -18.17
C ILE A 180 23.80 6.04 -18.74
N VAL A 181 24.69 5.27 -18.12
CA VAL A 181 26.06 5.06 -18.63
C VAL A 181 26.03 4.41 -20.01
N VAL A 182 25.19 3.39 -20.20
CA VAL A 182 25.01 2.72 -21.50
C VAL A 182 24.44 3.67 -22.56
N ALA A 183 23.51 4.55 -22.19
CA ALA A 183 22.99 5.57 -23.10
C ALA A 183 24.07 6.57 -23.51
N ILE A 184 24.89 7.06 -22.56
CA ILE A 184 25.99 8.00 -22.83
C ILE A 184 27.06 7.37 -23.73
N GLN A 185 27.30 6.06 -23.60
CA GLN A 185 28.23 5.32 -24.46
C GLN A 185 27.72 5.14 -25.90
N GLY A 186 26.52 5.64 -26.23
CA GLY A 186 25.98 5.61 -27.59
C GLY A 186 25.36 4.26 -27.97
N ASN A 187 24.75 3.55 -27.00
CA ASN A 187 24.06 2.30 -27.30
C ASN A 187 22.99 2.51 -28.39
N PRO A 188 22.98 1.69 -29.46
CA PRO A 188 22.01 1.84 -30.55
C PRO A 188 20.55 1.73 -30.09
N VAL A 189 20.27 0.86 -29.10
CA VAL A 189 18.92 0.67 -28.53
C VAL A 189 18.45 1.93 -27.82
N ALA A 190 19.31 2.53 -26.97
CA ALA A 190 19.00 3.79 -26.32
C ALA A 190 18.72 4.89 -27.35
N THR A 191 19.61 5.01 -28.33
CA THR A 191 19.51 6.04 -29.37
C THR A 191 18.19 5.92 -30.15
N HIS A 192 17.85 4.70 -30.58
CA HIS A 192 16.59 4.41 -31.26
C HIS A 192 15.38 4.75 -30.38
N ASN A 193 15.31 4.19 -29.16
CA ASN A 193 14.16 4.38 -28.27
C ASN A 193 13.92 5.85 -27.90
N PHE A 194 14.97 6.65 -27.73
CA PHE A 194 14.84 8.06 -27.35
C PHE A 194 14.61 8.99 -28.55
N GLN A 195 15.12 8.66 -29.74
CA GLN A 195 14.80 9.41 -30.97
C GLN A 195 13.36 9.19 -31.42
N HIS A 196 12.89 7.94 -31.30
CA HIS A 196 11.54 7.52 -31.68
C HIS A 196 10.55 7.54 -30.51
N ALA A 197 10.86 8.27 -29.43
CA ALA A 197 10.08 8.22 -28.20
C ALA A 197 8.62 8.68 -28.37
N PHE A 198 8.35 9.54 -29.36
CA PHE A 198 7.03 10.10 -29.65
C PHE A 198 6.64 9.88 -31.12
N ASP A 199 6.98 8.71 -31.68
CA ASP A 199 6.61 8.37 -33.05
C ASP A 199 5.09 8.40 -33.24
N SER A 200 4.66 9.04 -34.34
CA SER A 200 3.23 9.25 -34.62
C SER A 200 2.44 7.95 -34.78
N SER A 201 3.11 6.89 -35.27
CA SER A 201 2.53 5.55 -35.40
C SER A 201 2.08 4.95 -34.07
N ASP A 202 2.74 5.31 -32.97
CA ASP A 202 2.41 4.74 -31.66
C ASP A 202 1.10 5.34 -31.10
N PHE A 203 0.71 6.53 -31.58
CA PHE A 203 -0.54 7.18 -31.21
C PHE A 203 -1.73 6.74 -32.09
N GLU A 204 -1.47 6.08 -33.21
CA GLU A 204 -2.54 5.57 -34.07
C GLU A 204 -3.33 4.47 -33.34
N GLY A 205 -4.64 4.65 -33.24
CA GLY A 205 -5.52 3.71 -32.54
C GLY A 205 -5.48 3.78 -31.02
N LEU A 206 -4.71 4.71 -30.42
CA LEU A 206 -4.68 4.89 -28.97
C LEU A 206 -6.00 5.50 -28.49
N THR A 207 -6.67 4.82 -27.56
CA THR A 207 -7.96 5.27 -27.02
C THR A 207 -7.83 5.79 -25.58
N VAL A 208 -8.79 6.60 -25.13
CA VAL A 208 -8.86 7.07 -23.72
C VAL A 208 -8.84 5.89 -22.70
N PRO A 209 -9.55 4.77 -22.93
CA PRO A 209 -9.42 3.57 -22.10
C PRO A 209 -8.00 3.03 -21.96
N ASP A 210 -7.18 3.09 -23.02
CA ASP A 210 -5.80 2.59 -23.00
C ASP A 210 -4.92 3.44 -22.07
N ILE A 211 -5.08 4.76 -22.13
CA ILE A 211 -4.45 5.70 -21.18
C ILE A 211 -4.91 5.40 -19.74
N GLY A 212 -6.19 5.07 -19.55
CA GLY A 212 -6.72 4.64 -18.27
C GLY A 212 -6.05 3.39 -17.70
N ARG A 213 -5.89 2.35 -18.53
CA ARG A 213 -5.19 1.11 -18.16
C ARG A 213 -3.72 1.39 -17.83
N ALA A 214 -3.05 2.26 -18.60
CA ALA A 214 -1.70 2.69 -18.33
C ALA A 214 -1.59 3.37 -16.95
N CYS A 215 -2.49 4.31 -16.65
CA CYS A 215 -2.55 4.97 -15.36
C CYS A 215 -2.84 4.00 -14.21
N TYR A 216 -3.70 3.01 -14.41
CA TYR A 216 -3.98 1.97 -13.41
C TYR A 216 -2.71 1.18 -13.05
N GLN A 217 -1.95 0.77 -14.08
CA GLN A 217 -0.67 0.07 -13.91
C GLN A 217 0.39 0.95 -13.22
N GLY A 218 0.47 2.24 -13.59
CA GLY A 218 1.40 3.19 -12.97
C GLY A 218 1.05 3.49 -11.51
N LEU A 219 -0.23 3.71 -11.20
CA LEU A 219 -0.68 4.02 -9.84
C LEU A 219 -0.56 2.84 -8.87
N PHE A 220 -0.60 1.60 -9.38
CA PHE A 220 -0.24 0.43 -8.58
C PHE A 220 1.19 0.56 -8.00
N ALA A 221 2.15 1.05 -8.79
CA ALA A 221 3.53 1.26 -8.33
C ALA A 221 3.69 2.44 -7.36
N TYR A 222 2.78 3.40 -7.37
CA TYR A 222 2.77 4.54 -6.43
C TYR A 222 1.95 4.27 -5.16
N ASN A 223 1.37 3.09 -4.99
CA ASN A 223 0.57 2.80 -3.80
C ASN A 223 1.44 2.71 -2.54
N GLY A 224 1.00 3.32 -1.44
CA GLY A 224 1.67 3.25 -0.13
C GLY A 224 1.82 4.60 0.59
N TRP A 225 1.51 5.70 -0.08
CA TRP A 225 1.63 7.06 0.49
C TRP A 225 0.66 7.33 1.66
N HIS A 226 -0.46 6.61 1.76
CA HIS A 226 -1.51 6.85 2.77
C HIS A 226 -1.09 6.37 4.18
N PHE A 227 -0.16 5.42 4.25
CA PHE A 227 0.26 4.75 5.48
C PHE A 227 0.89 5.67 6.53
N ILE A 228 1.42 6.83 6.14
CA ILE A 228 1.97 7.81 7.10
C ILE A 228 0.92 8.29 8.10
N ASN A 229 -0.37 8.28 7.73
CA ASN A 229 -1.44 8.72 8.62
C ASN A 229 -1.69 7.74 9.77
N SER A 230 -1.29 6.47 9.61
CA SER A 230 -1.40 5.46 10.66
C SER A 230 -0.35 5.61 11.76
N VAL A 231 0.69 6.43 11.55
CA VAL A 231 1.76 6.74 12.51
C VAL A 231 1.77 8.20 12.94
N THR A 232 0.68 8.93 12.68
CA THR A 232 0.58 10.37 12.96
C THR A 232 0.89 10.71 14.42
N GLU A 233 0.43 9.90 15.38
CA GLU A 233 0.68 10.12 16.81
C GLU A 233 2.16 10.00 17.21
N GLU A 234 2.96 9.24 16.46
CA GLU A 234 4.38 9.00 16.74
C GLU A 234 5.31 10.01 16.04
N ILE A 235 4.78 10.79 15.09
CA ILE A 235 5.54 11.79 14.34
C ILE A 235 5.79 13.01 15.21
N SER A 236 7.07 13.41 15.31
CA SER A 236 7.45 14.66 15.93
C SER A 236 7.01 15.86 15.06
N ASN A 237 6.31 16.82 15.67
CA ASN A 237 5.77 18.00 15.00
C ASN A 237 4.94 17.66 13.73
N VAL A 238 3.88 16.87 13.91
CA VAL A 238 2.96 16.39 12.86
C VAL A 238 2.60 17.49 11.86
N GLN A 239 2.24 18.69 12.33
CA GLN A 239 1.76 19.79 11.48
C GLN A 239 2.75 20.20 10.38
N ARG A 240 4.05 20.11 10.66
CA ARG A 240 5.11 20.46 9.69
C ARG A 240 5.72 19.22 9.04
N THR A 241 5.91 18.16 9.81
CA THR A 241 6.60 16.95 9.36
C THR A 241 5.75 16.13 8.41
N LEU A 242 4.44 15.97 8.69
CA LEU A 242 3.55 15.13 7.88
C LEU A 242 3.47 15.63 6.42
N PRO A 243 3.11 16.91 6.15
CA PRO A 243 3.01 17.37 4.77
C PRO A 243 4.35 17.37 4.03
N ARG A 244 5.43 17.80 4.71
CA ARG A 244 6.77 17.86 4.10
C ARG A 244 7.31 16.48 3.78
N ALA A 245 7.15 15.52 4.69
CA ALA A 245 7.61 14.15 4.47
C ALA A 245 6.86 13.50 3.31
N SER A 246 5.53 13.66 3.25
CA SER A 246 4.73 13.15 2.14
C SER A 246 5.16 13.71 0.79
N ILE A 247 5.33 15.03 0.67
CA ILE A 247 5.77 15.66 -0.58
C ILE A 247 7.14 15.16 -1.00
N VAL A 248 8.12 15.20 -0.09
CA VAL A 248 9.49 14.79 -0.39
C VAL A 248 9.56 13.32 -0.77
N SER A 249 8.82 12.44 -0.08
CA SER A 249 8.78 11.02 -0.41
C SER A 249 8.17 10.75 -1.78
N VAL A 250 7.04 11.37 -2.13
CA VAL A 250 6.41 11.13 -3.44
C VAL A 250 7.28 11.68 -4.58
N VAL A 251 7.88 12.88 -4.42
CA VAL A 251 8.80 13.44 -5.43
C VAL A 251 10.06 12.58 -5.58
N LEU A 252 10.64 12.12 -4.47
CA LEU A 252 11.80 11.22 -4.49
C LEU A 252 11.49 9.95 -5.26
N VAL A 253 10.37 9.29 -4.95
CA VAL A 253 9.97 8.05 -5.61
C VAL A 253 9.66 8.28 -7.09
N MET A 254 8.96 9.36 -7.43
CA MET A 254 8.68 9.71 -8.82
C MET A 254 9.96 9.92 -9.63
N THR A 255 10.94 10.62 -9.06
CA THR A 255 12.24 10.84 -9.70
C THR A 255 12.98 9.52 -9.92
N VAL A 256 13.05 8.66 -8.90
CA VAL A 256 13.72 7.36 -9.00
C VAL A 256 13.02 6.45 -10.00
N TYR A 257 11.69 6.42 -10.02
CA TYR A 257 10.93 5.63 -10.99
C TYR A 257 11.18 6.07 -12.42
N LEU A 258 11.23 7.38 -12.69
CA LEU A 258 11.58 7.88 -14.01
C LEU A 258 13.00 7.46 -14.42
N LEU A 259 13.97 7.63 -13.52
CA LEU A 259 15.36 7.24 -13.78
C LEU A 259 15.51 5.73 -14.03
N VAL A 260 14.76 4.89 -13.32
CA VAL A 260 14.74 3.44 -13.54
C VAL A 260 14.12 3.10 -14.90
N ASN A 261 13.01 3.74 -15.28
CA ASN A 261 12.40 3.51 -16.60
C ASN A 261 13.31 3.97 -17.74
N ILE A 262 13.93 5.15 -17.61
CA ILE A 262 14.96 5.62 -18.54
C ILE A 262 16.11 4.60 -18.61
N GLY A 263 16.53 4.06 -17.47
CA GLY A 263 17.53 3.01 -17.41
C GLY A 263 17.14 1.77 -18.21
N TYR A 264 15.90 1.29 -18.07
CA TYR A 264 15.38 0.16 -18.85
C TYR A 264 15.36 0.47 -20.35
N PHE A 265 14.80 1.61 -20.77
CA PHE A 265 14.75 2.01 -22.18
C PHE A 265 16.12 2.25 -22.81
N SER A 266 17.16 2.48 -22.00
CA SER A 266 18.54 2.64 -22.49
C SER A 266 19.20 1.32 -22.90
N VAL A 267 18.65 0.18 -22.47
CA VAL A 267 19.31 -1.14 -22.61
C VAL A 267 18.42 -2.15 -23.31
N LEU A 268 17.10 -2.04 -23.12
CA LEU A 268 16.12 -3.00 -23.61
C LEU A 268 15.32 -2.43 -24.76
N THR A 269 15.05 -3.27 -25.75
CA THR A 269 14.11 -2.91 -26.83
C THR A 269 12.68 -2.97 -26.31
N VAL A 270 11.76 -2.25 -26.96
CA VAL A 270 10.33 -2.29 -26.62
C VAL A 270 9.79 -3.72 -26.64
N GLU A 271 10.18 -4.51 -27.64
CA GLU A 271 9.78 -5.92 -27.77
C GLU A 271 10.26 -6.80 -26.60
N GLU A 272 11.52 -6.63 -26.16
CA GLU A 272 12.05 -7.34 -24.99
C GLU A 272 11.30 -6.96 -23.70
N MET A 273 10.95 -5.68 -23.54
CA MET A 273 10.18 -5.22 -22.39
C MET A 273 8.76 -5.78 -22.36
N LEU A 274 8.12 -5.91 -23.53
CA LEU A 274 6.75 -6.40 -23.67
C LEU A 274 6.63 -7.93 -23.55
N SER A 275 7.66 -8.66 -23.96
CA SER A 275 7.73 -10.13 -23.89
C SER A 275 8.22 -10.66 -22.54
N SER A 276 8.96 -9.84 -21.77
CA SER A 276 9.52 -10.25 -20.48
C SER A 276 8.49 -10.24 -19.35
N LYS A 277 8.47 -11.32 -18.56
CA LYS A 277 7.74 -11.40 -17.28
C LYS A 277 8.55 -10.85 -16.09
N ALA A 278 9.86 -10.69 -16.25
CA ALA A 278 10.78 -10.29 -15.20
C ALA A 278 11.80 -9.28 -15.76
N LEU A 279 11.31 -8.06 -16.02
CA LEU A 279 12.05 -7.00 -16.70
C LEU A 279 13.43 -6.73 -16.09
N ALA A 280 13.49 -6.66 -14.76
CA ALA A 280 14.72 -6.39 -14.01
C ALA A 280 15.80 -7.47 -14.21
N VAL A 281 15.41 -8.73 -14.39
CA VAL A 281 16.34 -9.85 -14.62
C VAL A 281 16.93 -9.78 -16.02
N VAL A 282 16.10 -9.46 -17.03
CA VAL A 282 16.56 -9.29 -18.42
C VAL A 282 17.56 -8.13 -18.52
N PHE A 283 17.26 -7.02 -17.86
CA PHE A 283 18.19 -5.90 -17.73
C PHE A 283 19.52 -6.32 -17.07
N ALA A 284 19.44 -7.04 -15.95
CA ALA A 284 20.61 -7.48 -15.19
C ALA A 284 21.53 -8.38 -16.01
N ASN A 285 20.96 -9.30 -16.80
CA ASN A 285 21.74 -10.18 -17.66
C ASN A 285 22.53 -9.41 -18.73
N LYS A 286 21.99 -8.31 -19.25
CA LYS A 286 22.67 -7.49 -20.27
C LYS A 286 23.77 -6.59 -19.72
N ILE A 287 23.62 -6.04 -18.51
CA ILE A 287 24.62 -5.14 -17.92
C ILE A 287 25.63 -5.89 -17.04
N LEU A 288 25.14 -6.73 -16.12
CA LEU A 288 25.93 -7.24 -15.01
C LEU A 288 26.54 -8.62 -15.28
N GLY A 289 26.11 -9.32 -16.34
CA GLY A 289 26.60 -10.64 -16.71
C GLY A 289 26.54 -11.61 -15.52
N SER A 290 27.70 -12.07 -15.04
CA SER A 290 27.82 -12.99 -13.90
C SER A 290 27.20 -12.48 -12.59
N PHE A 291 27.02 -11.17 -12.43
CA PHE A 291 26.39 -10.56 -11.25
C PHE A 291 24.87 -10.34 -11.42
N ALA A 292 24.26 -10.84 -12.50
CA ALA A 292 22.84 -10.63 -12.78
C ALA A 292 21.90 -11.14 -11.67
N TRP A 293 22.32 -12.13 -10.88
CA TRP A 293 21.56 -12.68 -9.75
C TRP A 293 21.31 -11.67 -8.61
N ILE A 294 22.08 -10.58 -8.52
CA ILE A 294 21.92 -9.55 -7.47
C ILE A 294 20.58 -8.83 -7.61
N ILE A 295 20.13 -8.58 -8.84
CA ILE A 295 18.90 -7.84 -9.11
C ILE A 295 17.64 -8.58 -8.66
N PRO A 296 17.37 -9.86 -9.02
CA PRO A 296 16.19 -10.58 -8.51
C PRO A 296 16.20 -10.74 -6.99
N VAL A 297 17.37 -10.92 -6.36
CA VAL A 297 17.49 -10.92 -4.89
C VAL A 297 17.09 -9.57 -4.31
N SER A 298 17.54 -8.47 -4.93
CA SER A 298 17.18 -7.11 -4.52
C SER A 298 15.68 -6.81 -4.69
N VAL A 299 15.06 -7.32 -5.75
CA VAL A 299 13.60 -7.27 -5.95
C VAL A 299 12.89 -8.00 -4.81
N CYS A 300 13.33 -9.21 -4.47
CA CYS A 300 12.77 -9.97 -3.36
C CYS A 300 12.88 -9.21 -2.03
N ILE A 301 14.05 -8.63 -1.73
CA ILE A 301 14.27 -7.79 -0.54
C ILE A 301 13.35 -6.57 -0.53
N SER A 302 13.14 -5.93 -1.69
CA SER A 302 12.22 -4.80 -1.83
C SER A 302 10.80 -5.19 -1.43
N ILE A 303 10.34 -6.34 -1.92
CA ILE A 303 8.99 -6.84 -1.64
C ILE A 303 8.84 -7.17 -0.15
N VAL A 304 9.80 -7.91 0.42
CA VAL A 304 9.83 -8.26 1.85
C VAL A 304 9.79 -7.00 2.72
N GLY A 305 10.60 -5.98 2.39
CA GLY A 305 10.62 -4.71 3.11
C GLY A 305 9.29 -3.96 3.07
N SER A 306 8.64 -3.89 1.89
CA SER A 306 7.34 -3.25 1.73
C SER A 306 6.24 -3.98 2.51
N GLN A 307 6.23 -5.32 2.48
CA GLN A 307 5.23 -6.11 3.18
C GLN A 307 5.43 -6.05 4.69
N ASN A 308 6.67 -6.11 5.18
CA ASN A 308 6.94 -5.95 6.60
C ASN A 308 6.37 -4.63 7.16
N GLY A 309 6.56 -3.51 6.46
CA GLY A 309 5.94 -2.24 6.83
C GLY A 309 4.40 -2.28 6.75
N GLY A 310 3.85 -3.00 5.77
CA GLY A 310 2.41 -3.26 5.66
C GLY A 310 1.85 -3.98 6.89
N TYR A 311 2.49 -5.06 7.34
CA TYR A 311 2.07 -5.80 8.53
C TYR A 311 2.15 -4.94 9.80
N LEU A 312 3.23 -4.18 10.00
CA LEU A 312 3.40 -3.27 11.13
C LEU A 312 2.24 -2.28 11.27
N LEU A 313 1.84 -1.66 10.16
CA LEU A 313 0.84 -0.60 10.17
C LEU A 313 -0.59 -1.16 10.15
N ARG A 314 -0.81 -2.29 9.50
CA ARG A 314 -2.13 -2.92 9.41
C ARG A 314 -2.64 -3.47 10.74
N ALA A 315 -1.75 -3.92 11.63
CA ALA A 315 -2.16 -4.41 12.95
C ALA A 315 -2.86 -3.34 13.79
N ARG A 316 -2.61 -2.05 13.50
CA ARG A 316 -3.18 -0.92 14.23
C ARG A 316 -4.67 -0.72 13.98
N LEU A 317 -5.15 -1.00 12.77
CA LEU A 317 -6.56 -0.79 12.42
C LEU A 317 -7.51 -1.70 13.22
N PRO A 318 -7.34 -3.04 13.26
CA PRO A 318 -8.16 -3.90 14.10
C PRO A 318 -7.99 -3.58 15.58
N PHE A 319 -6.79 -3.18 16.00
CA PHE A 319 -6.50 -2.79 17.38
C PHE A 319 -7.31 -1.56 17.82
N VAL A 320 -7.31 -0.49 17.03
CA VAL A 320 -8.11 0.72 17.30
C VAL A 320 -9.62 0.42 17.18
N ALA A 321 -10.03 -0.35 16.17
CA ALA A 321 -11.43 -0.73 15.99
C ALA A 321 -11.99 -1.55 17.17
N ALA A 322 -11.19 -2.45 17.75
CA ALA A 322 -11.57 -3.23 18.92
C ALA A 322 -11.74 -2.35 20.17
N ARG A 323 -10.87 -1.35 20.34
CA ARG A 323 -10.99 -0.37 21.44
C ARG A 323 -12.27 0.47 21.34
N ASP A 324 -12.72 0.80 20.13
CA ASP A 324 -13.98 1.54 19.90
C ASP A 324 -15.24 0.64 19.96
N GLY A 325 -15.08 -0.65 20.27
CA GLY A 325 -16.15 -1.63 20.36
C GLY A 325 -16.71 -2.08 19.01
N ASN A 326 -15.99 -1.84 17.92
CA ASN A 326 -16.37 -2.32 16.58
C ASN A 326 -15.84 -3.74 16.30
N LEU A 327 -14.90 -4.25 17.10
CA LEU A 327 -14.39 -5.61 16.99
C LEU A 327 -14.30 -6.26 18.38
N PRO A 328 -14.23 -7.60 18.47
CA PRO A 328 -14.01 -8.29 19.73
C PRO A 328 -12.77 -7.78 20.49
N LYS A 329 -12.89 -7.64 21.81
CA LYS A 329 -11.87 -7.03 22.69
C LYS A 329 -10.48 -7.66 22.54
N ILE A 330 -10.40 -8.96 22.22
CA ILE A 330 -9.14 -9.69 22.03
C ILE A 330 -8.20 -9.02 21.01
N PHE A 331 -8.75 -8.39 19.96
CA PHE A 331 -7.95 -7.71 18.94
C PHE A 331 -7.39 -6.37 19.40
N GLY A 332 -7.90 -5.82 20.52
CA GLY A 332 -7.39 -4.62 21.19
C GLY A 332 -6.34 -4.91 22.27
N MET A 333 -5.91 -6.17 22.44
CA MET A 333 -4.94 -6.57 23.46
C MET A 333 -3.50 -6.61 22.92
N ILE A 334 -2.52 -6.42 23.81
CA ILE A 334 -1.08 -6.46 23.51
C ILE A 334 -0.37 -7.57 24.29
N HIS A 335 0.73 -8.10 23.74
CA HIS A 335 1.56 -9.10 24.40
C HIS A 335 2.33 -8.50 25.58
N VAL A 336 2.33 -9.18 26.72
CA VAL A 336 2.90 -8.66 27.98
C VAL A 336 4.41 -8.40 27.90
N ASP A 337 5.18 -9.32 27.31
CA ASP A 337 6.65 -9.18 27.28
C ASP A 337 7.19 -8.38 26.08
N HIS A 338 6.40 -8.25 25.01
CA HIS A 338 6.87 -7.72 23.72
C HIS A 338 6.17 -6.41 23.35
N TYR A 339 5.06 -6.08 24.03
CA TYR A 339 4.27 -4.87 23.79
C TYR A 339 3.81 -4.76 22.33
N THR A 340 3.49 -5.89 21.72
CA THR A 340 3.04 -6.01 20.32
C THR A 340 1.58 -6.48 20.24
N PRO A 341 0.79 -5.99 19.27
CA PRO A 341 -0.62 -6.38 19.11
C PRO A 341 -0.74 -7.74 18.39
N VAL A 342 -0.31 -8.81 19.06
CA VAL A 342 -0.23 -10.17 18.50
C VAL A 342 -1.57 -10.64 17.90
N PRO A 343 -2.74 -10.53 18.59
CA PRO A 343 -3.99 -11.05 18.04
C PRO A 343 -4.42 -10.31 16.76
N ALA A 344 -4.21 -9.00 16.71
CA ALA A 344 -4.49 -8.18 15.53
C ALA A 344 -3.57 -8.53 14.35
N ASN A 345 -2.30 -8.83 14.62
CA ASN A 345 -1.36 -9.31 13.61
C ASN A 345 -1.74 -10.70 13.07
N LEU A 346 -2.15 -11.61 13.95
CA LEU A 346 -2.60 -12.95 13.57
C LEU A 346 -3.88 -12.89 12.73
N LEU A 347 -4.84 -12.01 13.06
CA LEU A 347 -6.04 -11.78 12.25
C LEU A 347 -5.68 -11.34 10.83
N ASN A 348 -4.86 -10.30 10.71
CA ASN A 348 -4.41 -9.78 9.42
C ASN A 348 -3.65 -10.82 8.61
N GLY A 349 -2.69 -11.50 9.24
CA GLY A 349 -1.88 -12.53 8.61
C GLY A 349 -2.70 -13.75 8.18
N GLY A 350 -3.63 -14.19 9.01
CA GLY A 350 -4.55 -15.29 8.71
C GLY A 350 -5.44 -14.99 7.52
N ILE A 351 -5.99 -13.77 7.42
CA ILE A 351 -6.79 -13.35 6.26
C ILE A 351 -5.92 -13.30 5.00
N ILE A 352 -4.70 -12.79 5.08
CA ILE A 352 -3.77 -12.78 3.93
C ILE A 352 -3.48 -14.20 3.44
N ILE A 353 -3.17 -15.13 4.36
CA ILE A 353 -2.92 -16.54 4.02
C ILE A 353 -4.17 -17.18 3.40
N PHE A 354 -5.35 -16.93 3.98
CA PHE A 354 -6.63 -17.42 3.46
C PHE A 354 -6.89 -16.93 2.03
N LEU A 355 -6.67 -15.64 1.76
CA LEU A 355 -6.80 -15.06 0.42
C LEU A 355 -5.73 -15.57 -0.55
N ILE A 356 -4.54 -15.94 -0.11
CA ILE A 356 -3.53 -16.60 -0.96
C ILE A 356 -3.99 -18.01 -1.35
N ILE A 357 -4.62 -18.76 -0.43
CA ILE A 357 -5.09 -20.11 -0.71
C ILE A 357 -6.24 -20.08 -1.71
N LEU A 358 -7.24 -19.22 -1.48
CA LEU A 358 -8.46 -19.14 -2.29
C LEU A 358 -8.29 -18.32 -3.58
N GLY A 359 -7.49 -17.27 -3.53
CA GLY A 359 -7.41 -16.27 -4.58
C GLY A 359 -6.61 -16.76 -5.78
N ASP A 360 -7.11 -16.40 -6.95
CA ASP A 360 -6.30 -16.30 -8.16
C ASP A 360 -5.51 -14.98 -8.15
N PHE A 361 -4.30 -15.01 -8.71
CA PHE A 361 -3.37 -13.88 -8.69
C PHE A 361 -3.95 -12.65 -9.39
N ASP A 362 -4.48 -12.83 -10.60
CA ASP A 362 -4.96 -11.72 -11.43
C ASP A 362 -6.23 -11.12 -10.80
N ALA A 363 -7.12 -11.99 -10.31
CA ALA A 363 -8.29 -11.61 -9.53
C ALA A 363 -7.98 -10.68 -8.35
N LEU A 364 -6.95 -11.01 -7.55
CA LEU A 364 -6.56 -10.20 -6.39
C LEU A 364 -6.08 -8.80 -6.79
N ILE A 365 -5.34 -8.66 -7.90
CA ILE A 365 -4.86 -7.35 -8.38
C ILE A 365 -6.01 -6.46 -8.87
N TYR A 366 -6.98 -7.03 -9.59
CA TYR A 366 -8.14 -6.26 -10.08
C TYR A 366 -9.06 -5.79 -8.95
N ILE A 367 -9.31 -6.65 -7.96
CA ILE A 367 -10.07 -6.26 -6.76
C ILE A 367 -9.32 -5.18 -5.98
N GLN A 368 -7.99 -5.25 -5.91
CA GLN A 368 -7.16 -4.29 -5.15
C GLN A 368 -7.40 -2.85 -5.58
N GLY A 369 -7.25 -2.54 -6.87
CA GLY A 369 -7.35 -1.16 -7.33
C GLY A 369 -8.74 -0.59 -7.12
N SER A 370 -9.78 -1.39 -7.39
CA SER A 370 -11.17 -0.98 -7.18
C SER A 370 -11.48 -0.65 -5.71
N VAL A 371 -11.04 -1.52 -4.78
CA VAL A 371 -11.27 -1.32 -3.34
C VAL A 371 -10.46 -0.16 -2.78
N PHE A 372 -9.20 0.01 -3.19
CA PHE A 372 -8.36 1.09 -2.67
C PHE A 372 -8.80 2.45 -3.20
N TRP A 373 -9.07 2.55 -4.51
CA TRP A 373 -9.51 3.81 -5.09
C TRP A 373 -10.90 4.22 -4.61
N SER A 374 -11.81 3.29 -4.30
CA SER A 374 -13.09 3.64 -3.69
C SER A 374 -12.90 4.32 -2.32
N PHE A 375 -12.03 3.78 -1.46
CA PHE A 375 -11.74 4.39 -0.16
C PHE A 375 -10.93 5.67 -0.25
N TYR A 376 -9.97 5.79 -1.17
CA TYR A 376 -9.24 7.05 -1.39
C TYR A 376 -10.17 8.18 -1.85
N GLY A 377 -11.14 7.86 -2.72
CA GLY A 377 -12.19 8.79 -3.12
C GLY A 377 -13.06 9.20 -1.93
N LEU A 378 -13.51 8.22 -1.13
CA LEU A 378 -14.28 8.50 0.09
C LEU A 378 -13.51 9.35 1.10
N SER A 379 -12.19 9.17 1.24
CA SER A 379 -11.34 10.03 2.08
C SER A 379 -11.30 11.46 1.55
N ALA A 380 -11.16 11.65 0.25
CA ALA A 380 -11.26 12.99 -0.34
C ALA A 380 -12.67 13.62 -0.17
N VAL A 381 -13.75 12.83 -0.30
CA VAL A 381 -15.11 13.29 0.00
C VAL A 381 -15.26 13.65 1.48
N SER A 382 -14.70 12.84 2.39
CA SER A 382 -14.75 13.09 3.83
C SER A 382 -14.10 14.43 4.18
N LEU A 383 -13.00 14.77 3.51
CA LEU A 383 -12.34 16.06 3.68
C LEU A 383 -13.26 17.22 3.27
N LEU A 384 -13.92 17.11 2.12
CA LEU A 384 -14.89 18.11 1.64
C LEU A 384 -16.08 18.25 2.60
N VAL A 385 -16.62 17.13 3.09
CA VAL A 385 -17.72 17.11 4.06
C VAL A 385 -17.31 17.73 5.39
N LEU A 386 -16.12 17.42 5.91
CA LEU A 386 -15.61 17.97 7.17
C LEU A 386 -15.30 19.46 7.08
N ARG A 387 -14.93 19.97 5.90
CA ARG A 387 -14.84 21.42 5.64
C ARG A 387 -16.18 22.13 5.81
N HIS A 388 -17.27 21.47 5.42
CA HIS A 388 -18.61 22.02 5.54
C HIS A 388 -19.21 21.83 6.94
N LYS A 389 -19.13 20.62 7.51
CA LYS A 389 -19.71 20.29 8.82
C LYS A 389 -18.95 20.93 9.99
N MET A 390 -17.63 21.09 9.87
CA MET A 390 -16.76 21.58 10.94
C MET A 390 -15.89 22.74 10.46
N PRO A 391 -16.47 23.89 10.06
CA PRO A 391 -15.72 24.98 9.44
C PRO A 391 -14.69 25.59 10.39
N ASN A 392 -15.03 25.70 11.67
CA ASN A 392 -14.21 26.34 12.71
C ASN A 392 -13.08 25.45 13.26
N LEU A 393 -12.98 24.19 12.82
CA LEU A 393 -11.92 23.30 13.26
C LEU A 393 -10.56 23.81 12.75
N HIS A 394 -9.58 23.89 13.65
CA HIS A 394 -8.24 24.36 13.31
C HIS A 394 -7.57 23.40 12.31
N ARG A 395 -7.16 23.92 11.15
CA ARG A 395 -6.49 23.18 10.07
C ARG A 395 -5.08 23.71 9.87
N PRO A 396 -4.05 23.09 10.47
CA PRO A 396 -2.67 23.55 10.37
C PRO A 396 -2.12 23.50 8.93
N TYR A 397 -2.61 22.53 8.16
CA TYR A 397 -2.31 22.38 6.74
C TYR A 397 -3.64 22.33 5.98
N LYS A 398 -3.72 23.04 4.85
CA LYS A 398 -4.96 23.17 4.07
C LYS A 398 -4.64 23.10 2.57
N VAL A 399 -5.19 22.12 1.87
CA VAL A 399 -5.04 21.99 0.42
C VAL A 399 -6.05 22.86 -0.34
N PRO A 400 -5.73 23.36 -1.54
CA PRO A 400 -6.74 23.99 -2.39
C PRO A 400 -7.92 23.03 -2.67
N ILE A 401 -9.15 23.53 -2.78
CA ILE A 401 -10.37 22.70 -2.95
C ILE A 401 -10.32 21.85 -4.22
N PHE A 402 -9.65 22.31 -5.27
CA PHE A 402 -9.55 21.54 -6.52
C PHE A 402 -8.79 20.22 -6.34
N VAL A 403 -7.89 20.11 -5.35
CA VAL A 403 -7.09 18.90 -5.10
C VAL A 403 -7.97 17.71 -4.68
N PRO A 404 -8.82 17.80 -3.63
CA PRO A 404 -9.73 16.70 -3.29
C PRO A 404 -10.77 16.45 -4.38
N ILE A 405 -11.25 17.47 -5.09
CA ILE A 405 -12.16 17.26 -6.24
C ILE A 405 -11.47 16.40 -7.31
N LEU A 406 -10.23 16.72 -7.64
CA LEU A 406 -9.43 15.97 -8.61
C LEU A 406 -9.21 14.53 -8.16
N THR A 407 -8.89 14.30 -6.88
CA THR A 407 -8.78 12.95 -6.30
C THR A 407 -10.09 12.17 -6.40
N VAL A 408 -11.24 12.81 -6.15
CA VAL A 408 -12.56 12.17 -6.32
C VAL A 408 -12.81 11.79 -7.78
N VAL A 409 -12.51 12.68 -8.73
CA VAL A 409 -12.68 12.41 -10.17
C VAL A 409 -11.81 11.22 -10.61
N PHE A 410 -10.54 11.20 -10.23
CA PHE A 410 -9.67 10.06 -10.53
C PHE A 410 -10.14 8.77 -9.87
N SER A 411 -10.56 8.82 -8.60
CA SER A 411 -11.13 7.67 -7.91
C SER A 411 -12.35 7.10 -8.64
N LEU A 412 -13.31 7.95 -9.03
CA LEU A 412 -14.48 7.51 -9.79
C LEU A 412 -14.09 6.88 -11.12
N TYR A 413 -13.13 7.47 -11.84
CA TYR A 413 -12.62 6.89 -13.07
C TYR A 413 -12.00 5.50 -12.84
N PHE A 414 -11.15 5.32 -11.84
CA PHE A 414 -10.52 4.02 -11.57
C PHE A 414 -11.46 2.94 -11.05
N VAL A 415 -12.58 3.32 -10.44
CA VAL A 415 -13.62 2.38 -10.03
C VAL A 415 -14.54 2.02 -11.21
N ILE A 416 -14.89 2.98 -12.07
CA ILE A 416 -15.86 2.80 -13.16
C ILE A 416 -15.21 2.24 -14.43
N ALA A 417 -14.00 2.70 -14.79
CA ALA A 417 -13.35 2.31 -16.04
C ALA A 417 -13.16 0.79 -16.18
N PRO A 418 -12.72 0.04 -15.15
CA PRO A 418 -12.64 -1.42 -15.25
C PRO A 418 -14.00 -2.08 -15.45
N LEU A 419 -15.06 -1.57 -14.82
CA LEU A 419 -16.43 -2.07 -14.97
C LEU A 419 -16.97 -1.89 -16.40
N VAL A 420 -16.55 -0.83 -17.10
CA VAL A 420 -17.01 -0.52 -18.46
C VAL A 420 -16.17 -1.23 -19.51
N HIS A 421 -14.85 -1.29 -19.32
CA HIS A 421 -13.93 -1.79 -20.34
C HIS A 421 -13.67 -3.30 -20.27
N ASP A 422 -13.77 -3.90 -19.08
CA ASP A 422 -13.62 -5.34 -18.90
C ASP A 422 -14.63 -5.82 -17.83
N PRO A 423 -15.93 -5.85 -18.17
CA PRO A 423 -16.98 -6.15 -17.21
C PRO A 423 -16.85 -7.60 -16.73
N SER A 424 -16.31 -7.76 -15.52
CA SER A 424 -16.19 -9.05 -14.84
C SER A 424 -17.05 -9.07 -13.58
N PRO A 425 -17.72 -10.21 -13.27
CA PRO A 425 -18.45 -10.39 -12.01
C PRO A 425 -17.61 -10.15 -10.76
N ILE A 426 -16.28 -10.22 -10.89
CA ILE A 426 -15.34 -10.01 -9.79
C ILE A 426 -15.48 -8.62 -9.15
N TYR A 427 -15.88 -7.61 -9.90
CA TYR A 427 -16.07 -6.25 -9.38
C TYR A 427 -17.35 -6.09 -8.55
N LEU A 428 -18.28 -7.05 -8.60
CA LEU A 428 -19.43 -7.10 -7.70
C LEU A 428 -19.04 -7.55 -6.30
N PHE A 429 -17.92 -8.28 -6.16
CA PHE A 429 -17.48 -8.84 -4.88
C PHE A 429 -17.22 -7.76 -3.81
N PRO A 430 -16.50 -6.65 -4.08
CA PRO A 430 -16.41 -5.52 -3.14
C PRO A 430 -17.77 -4.97 -2.71
N VAL A 431 -18.70 -4.79 -3.65
CA VAL A 431 -20.04 -4.24 -3.37
C VAL A 431 -20.83 -5.17 -2.44
N CYS A 432 -20.86 -6.46 -2.75
CA CYS A 432 -21.49 -7.47 -1.90
C CYS A 432 -20.90 -7.48 -0.48
N PHE A 433 -19.60 -7.26 -0.35
CA PHE A 433 -18.94 -7.17 0.95
C PHE A 433 -19.25 -5.87 1.69
N TYR A 434 -19.39 -4.74 1.00
CA TYR A 434 -19.84 -3.49 1.62
C TYR A 434 -21.26 -3.63 2.18
N ILE A 435 -22.13 -4.37 1.48
CA ILE A 435 -23.48 -4.66 1.98
C ILE A 435 -23.42 -5.62 3.17
N THR A 436 -22.62 -6.69 3.06
CA THR A 436 -22.46 -7.68 4.14
C THR A 436 -21.90 -7.05 5.41
N SER A 437 -20.97 -6.09 5.29
CA SER A 437 -20.41 -5.41 6.45
C SER A 437 -21.44 -4.55 7.19
N LEU A 438 -22.41 -3.96 6.50
CA LEU A 438 -23.54 -3.25 7.14
C LEU A 438 -24.44 -4.21 7.93
N ILE A 439 -24.66 -5.42 7.42
CA ILE A 439 -25.43 -6.45 8.13
C ILE A 439 -24.69 -6.86 9.42
N ILE A 440 -23.39 -7.11 9.31
CA ILE A 440 -22.53 -7.47 10.45
C ILE A 440 -22.49 -6.34 11.48
N TYR A 441 -22.37 -5.08 11.04
CA TYR A 441 -22.45 -3.91 11.91
C TYR A 441 -23.76 -3.89 12.71
N TYR A 442 -24.89 -4.08 12.03
CA TYR A 442 -26.20 -4.07 12.69
C TYR A 442 -26.33 -5.20 13.71
N VAL A 443 -25.89 -6.42 13.38
CA VAL A 443 -26.01 -7.59 14.27
C VAL A 443 -25.07 -7.49 15.48
N PHE A 444 -23.79 -7.19 15.26
CA PHE A 444 -22.79 -7.29 16.32
C PHE A 444 -22.56 -5.97 17.07
N VAL A 445 -22.70 -4.82 16.42
CA VAL A 445 -22.43 -3.52 17.05
C VAL A 445 -23.71 -2.86 17.55
N VAL A 446 -24.78 -2.84 16.74
CA VAL A 446 -26.05 -2.19 17.12
C VAL A 446 -26.88 -3.08 18.03
N LYS A 447 -27.10 -4.34 17.64
CA LYS A 447 -27.87 -5.31 18.44
C LYS A 447 -27.05 -5.94 19.57
N LYS A 448 -25.73 -5.71 19.60
CA LYS A 448 -24.79 -6.26 20.60
C LYS A 448 -24.99 -7.77 20.80
N LEU A 449 -25.18 -8.50 19.70
CA LEU A 449 -25.30 -9.95 19.76
C LEU A 449 -23.96 -10.55 20.18
N GLU A 450 -23.92 -11.12 21.38
CA GLU A 450 -22.76 -11.87 21.85
C GLU A 450 -22.90 -13.33 21.45
N LEU A 451 -21.87 -13.88 20.79
CA LEU A 451 -21.85 -15.29 20.45
C LEU A 451 -21.67 -16.11 21.74
N PRO A 452 -22.46 -17.18 21.96
CA PRO A 452 -22.32 -18.03 23.13
C PRO A 452 -20.91 -18.63 23.19
N GLY A 453 -20.24 -18.49 24.33
CA GLY A 453 -18.87 -18.96 24.55
C GLY A 453 -17.75 -18.01 24.11
N SER A 454 -18.09 -16.83 23.57
CA SER A 454 -17.10 -15.81 23.17
C SER A 454 -16.18 -15.36 24.30
N ASP A 455 -16.68 -15.25 25.54
CA ASP A 455 -15.87 -14.95 26.72
C ASP A 455 -14.87 -16.07 27.07
N VAL A 456 -15.29 -17.32 26.95
CA VAL A 456 -14.44 -18.49 27.21
C VAL A 456 -13.33 -18.55 26.17
N ALA A 457 -13.68 -18.36 24.90
CA ALA A 457 -12.73 -18.28 23.79
C ALA A 457 -11.75 -17.11 23.98
N THR A 458 -12.24 -15.93 24.37
CA THR A 458 -11.41 -14.75 24.63
C THR A 458 -10.42 -15.02 25.75
N LYS A 459 -10.86 -15.56 26.89
CA LYS A 459 -9.97 -15.92 28.02
C LYS A 459 -8.96 -17.01 27.64
N PHE A 460 -9.36 -17.99 26.82
CA PHE A 460 -8.46 -19.02 26.31
C PHE A 460 -7.36 -18.43 25.42
N ILE A 461 -7.75 -17.64 24.41
CA ILE A 461 -6.81 -16.98 23.50
C ILE A 461 -5.90 -16.02 24.26
N GLN A 462 -6.46 -15.29 25.24
CA GLN A 462 -5.70 -14.38 26.09
C GLN A 462 -4.57 -15.11 26.84
N LYS A 463 -4.86 -16.26 27.45
CA LYS A 463 -3.85 -17.11 28.11
C LYS A 463 -2.87 -17.72 27.13
N LEU A 464 -3.36 -18.22 25.99
CA LEU A 464 -2.54 -18.86 24.95
C LEU A 464 -1.50 -17.89 24.37
N LEU A 465 -1.91 -16.66 24.08
CA LEU A 465 -1.06 -15.64 23.46
C LEU A 465 -0.34 -14.74 24.48
N LYS A 466 -0.60 -14.91 25.78
CA LYS A 466 -0.06 -14.07 26.86
C LYS A 466 -0.28 -12.57 26.58
N VAL A 467 -1.54 -12.21 26.31
CA VAL A 467 -1.94 -10.83 25.98
C VAL A 467 -2.81 -10.21 27.08
N ALA A 468 -2.80 -8.88 27.18
CA ALA A 468 -3.58 -8.11 28.14
C ALA A 468 -4.15 -6.84 27.50
N GLU A 469 -5.22 -6.32 28.12
CA GLU A 469 -5.77 -5.01 27.78
C GLU A 469 -4.78 -3.91 28.19
N THR A 470 -4.83 -2.79 27.49
CA THR A 470 -4.03 -1.59 27.79
C THR A 470 -4.84 -0.59 28.58
N ASP A 471 -4.19 0.15 29.49
CA ASP A 471 -4.78 1.30 30.17
C ASP A 471 -5.06 2.41 29.14
N TRP A 472 -6.31 2.51 28.68
CA TRP A 472 -6.75 3.50 27.71
C TRP A 472 -7.89 4.33 28.30
N GLU A 473 -7.59 5.58 28.63
CA GLU A 473 -8.59 6.59 28.95
C GLU A 473 -9.29 7.00 27.65
N GLY A 474 -10.43 6.37 27.34
CA GLY A 474 -11.46 6.79 26.37
C GLY A 474 -11.02 7.46 25.05
N GLY A 475 -11.36 6.83 23.90
CA GLY A 475 -11.19 7.49 22.61
C GLY A 475 -12.05 8.76 22.49
N PRO A 476 -11.82 9.62 21.48
CA PRO A 476 -12.57 10.87 21.28
C PRO A 476 -14.09 10.68 21.07
N PHE A 477 -14.56 9.43 21.03
CA PHE A 477 -15.95 9.02 20.85
C PHE A 477 -16.63 8.55 22.15
N ASN A 478 -15.92 8.47 23.28
CA ASN A 478 -16.50 7.99 24.55
C ASN A 478 -17.36 9.02 25.29
N ASP A 479 -17.22 10.32 25.01
CA ASP A 479 -18.03 11.36 25.66
C ASP A 479 -19.50 11.41 25.17
N LYS A 480 -19.94 10.48 24.30
CA LYS A 480 -21.30 10.47 23.73
C LYS A 480 -21.94 9.08 23.60
N ARG A 481 -21.56 8.10 24.44
CA ARG A 481 -22.25 6.80 24.50
C ARG A 481 -22.94 6.55 25.82
#